data_AF-A0A0B8PQT5-F1
#
_entry.id   AF-A0A0B8PQT5-F1
#
_cell.length_a   1.000
_cell.length_b   1.000
_cell.length_c   1.000
_cell.angle_alpha   90.00
_cell.angle_beta   90.00
_cell.angle_gamma   90.00
#
_symmetry.space_group_name_H-M   'P 1'
#
loop_
_entity.id
_entity.type
_entity.pdbx_description
1 polymer ?
#
loop_
_entity_poly.entity_id
_entity_poly.type
_entity_poly.pdbx_seq_one_letter_code
_entity_poly.pdbx_strand_id
1 'polypeptide(L)' 'MNSISLDKKQNKDTETGIAFSISAETNEVLNVSAKRSQRAKKREAKLRLEDHLTRFPDWKQ' A
#
# COMPACT_ATOMS: atom_id res chain seq x y z
N MET A 1 -24.41 -23.69 -28.92
CA MET A 1 -24.75 -22.57 -28.03
C MET A 1 -23.48 -22.18 -27.30
N ASN A 2 -22.92 -21.01 -27.65
CA ASN A 2 -21.73 -20.45 -27.01
C ASN A 2 -22.09 -19.93 -25.62
N SER A 3 -21.35 -20.33 -24.59
CA SER A 3 -21.24 -19.55 -23.36
C SER A 3 -19.81 -19.06 -23.25
N ILE A 4 -19.68 -17.74 -23.42
CA ILE A 4 -18.45 -16.95 -23.43
C ILE A 4 -17.68 -17.19 -22.13
N SER A 5 -16.48 -17.77 -22.23
CA SER A 5 -15.47 -17.65 -21.18
C SER A 5 -15.02 -16.20 -21.17
N LEU A 6 -15.58 -15.41 -20.27
CA LEU A 6 -15.12 -14.05 -20.02
C LEU A 6 -13.71 -14.14 -19.43
N ASP A 7 -12.73 -13.81 -20.27
CA ASP A 7 -11.36 -13.54 -19.90
C ASP A 7 -11.33 -12.64 -18.66
N LYS A 8 -10.89 -13.17 -17.51
CA LYS A 8 -10.34 -12.33 -16.44
C LYS A 8 -8.98 -11.83 -16.91
N LYS A 9 -8.99 -10.90 -17.84
CA LYS A 9 -7.83 -10.06 -18.16
C LYS A 9 -7.54 -9.25 -16.90
N GLN A 10 -6.67 -9.77 -16.03
CA GLN A 10 -6.10 -9.00 -14.93
C GLN A 10 -5.47 -7.78 -15.58
N ASN A 11 -6.10 -6.63 -15.43
CA ASN A 11 -5.47 -5.37 -15.78
C ASN A 11 -4.26 -5.30 -14.87
N LYS A 12 -3.08 -5.54 -15.43
CA LYS A 12 -1.81 -5.35 -14.74
C LYS A 12 -1.62 -3.84 -14.67
N ASP A 13 -2.44 -3.19 -13.86
CA ASP A 13 -2.29 -1.79 -13.50
C ASP A 13 -0.84 -1.66 -13.07
N THR A 14 -0.13 -0.72 -13.69
CA THR A 14 1.32 -0.59 -13.58
C THR A 14 1.68 -0.16 -12.15
N GLU A 15 1.84 -1.14 -11.25
CA GLU A 15 2.28 -0.89 -9.88
C GLU A 15 3.65 -0.19 -9.94
N THR A 16 3.75 0.96 -9.29
CA THR A 16 4.98 1.72 -9.18
C THR A 16 5.53 1.57 -7.76
N GLY A 17 6.78 1.09 -7.66
CA GLY A 17 7.49 1.03 -6.38
C GLY A 17 8.13 2.36 -6.03
N ILE A 18 8.14 2.71 -4.75
CA ILE A 18 8.86 3.87 -4.21
C ILE A 18 9.89 3.40 -3.18
N ALA A 19 11.06 4.03 -3.18
CA ALA A 19 12.13 3.77 -2.23
C ALA A 19 12.63 5.10 -1.66
N PHE A 20 12.59 5.24 -0.34
CA PHE A 20 13.06 6.43 0.37
C PHE A 20 13.49 6.05 1.78
N SER A 21 14.39 6.85 2.35
CA SER A 21 14.76 6.73 3.76
C SER A 21 13.72 7.44 4.62
N ILE A 22 13.47 6.89 5.81
CA ILE A 22 12.62 7.50 6.84
C ILE A 22 13.44 7.75 8.10
N SER A 23 12.96 8.67 8.95
CA SER A 23 13.57 8.89 10.27
C SER A 23 13.55 7.62 11.12
N ALA A 24 14.49 7.52 12.07
CA ALA A 24 14.54 6.40 13.01
C ALA A 24 13.25 6.28 13.84
N GLU A 25 12.67 7.43 14.22
CA GLU A 25 11.39 7.50 14.94
C GLU A 25 10.25 6.88 14.11
N THR A 26 10.08 7.31 12.86
CA THR A 26 9.04 6.76 11.97
C THR A 26 9.25 5.27 11.72
N ASN A 27 10.51 4.84 11.60
CA ASN A 27 10.86 3.42 11.45
C ASN A 27 10.43 2.58 12.65
N GLU A 28 10.53 3.11 13.87
CA GLU A 28 10.12 2.43 15.10
C GLU A 28 8.60 2.40 15.25
N VAL A 29 7.91 3.52 14.99
CA VAL A 29 6.44 3.55 14.94
C VAL A 29 5.90 2.53 13.95
N LEU A 30 6.53 2.42 12.78
CA LEU A 30 6.17 1.43 11.76
C LEU A 30 6.45 -0.02 12.22
N ASN A 31 7.55 -0.28 12.94
CA ASN A 31 7.83 -1.60 13.54
C ASN A 31 6.74 -2.02 14.53
N VAL A 32 6.39 -1.12 15.46
CA VAL A 32 5.35 -1.38 16.47
C VAL A 32 4.02 -1.66 15.80
N SER A 33 3.65 -0.87 14.78
CA SER A 33 2.41 -1.12 14.06
C SER A 33 2.40 -2.46 13.35
N ALA A 34 3.47 -2.79 12.62
CA ALA A 34 3.57 -4.03 11.88
C ALA A 34 3.45 -5.25 12.80
N LYS A 35 4.05 -5.18 13.99
CA LYS A 35 3.89 -6.20 15.05
C LYS A 35 2.44 -6.31 15.52
N ARG A 36 1.80 -5.18 15.87
CA ARG A 36 0.41 -5.14 16.35
C ARG A 36 -0.59 -5.66 15.31
N SER A 37 -0.38 -5.34 14.03
CA SER A 37 -1.23 -5.77 12.93
C SER A 37 -0.89 -7.18 12.40
N GLN A 38 0.15 -7.83 12.93
CA GLN A 38 0.67 -9.11 12.45
C GLN A 38 0.97 -9.09 10.94
N ARG A 39 1.62 -8.01 10.48
CA ARG A 39 1.99 -7.82 9.08
C ARG A 39 3.49 -7.66 8.91
N ALA A 40 3.98 -8.06 7.73
CA ALA A 40 5.32 -7.69 7.30
C ALA A 40 5.42 -6.15 7.20
N LYS A 41 6.56 -5.60 7.60
CA LYS A 41 6.79 -4.16 7.68
C LYS A 41 6.49 -3.42 6.36
N LYS A 42 6.91 -3.97 5.22
CA LYS A 42 6.64 -3.39 3.89
C LYS A 42 5.13 -3.33 3.59
N ARG A 43 4.38 -4.39 3.92
CA ARG A 43 2.92 -4.43 3.73
C ARG A 43 2.23 -3.39 4.61
N GLU A 44 2.65 -3.27 5.86
CA GLU A 44 2.12 -2.25 6.77
C GLU A 44 2.43 -0.82 6.28
N ALA A 45 3.64 -0.58 5.76
CA ALA A 45 4.03 0.71 5.20
C ALA A 45 3.15 1.09 4.00
N LYS A 46 2.94 0.16 3.06
CA LYS A 46 2.04 0.33 1.92
C LYS A 46 0.64 0.73 2.37
N LEU A 47 0.04 -0.07 3.26
CA LEU A 47 -1.33 0.17 3.74
C LEU A 47 -1.48 1.51 4.45
N ARG A 48 -0.51 1.88 5.28
CA ARG A 48 -0.53 3.17 6.00
C ARG A 48 -0.38 4.36 5.06
N LEU A 49 0.48 4.25 4.05
CA LEU A 49 0.63 5.31 3.05
C LEU A 49 -0.64 5.48 2.21
N GLU A 50 -1.21 4.37 1.74
CA GLU A 50 -2.48 4.36 0.98
C GLU A 50 -3.64 4.91 1.83
N ASP A 51 -3.76 4.47 3.09
CA ASP A 51 -4.77 4.99 4.03
C ASP A 51 -4.63 6.50 4.22
N HIS A 52 -3.40 6.98 4.46
CA HIS A 52 -3.15 8.40 4.67
C HIS A 52 -3.53 9.22 3.44
N LEU A 53 -3.06 8.86 2.25
CA LEU A 53 -3.35 9.58 1.02
C LEU A 53 -4.85 9.54 0.66
N THR A 54 -5.55 8.45 1.00
CA THR A 54 -7.01 8.35 0.79
C THR A 54 -7.78 9.25 1.75
N ARG A 55 -7.35 9.33 3.01
CA ARG A 55 -8.00 10.12 4.06
C ARG A 55 -7.71 11.61 3.96
N PHE A 56 -6.56 11.98 3.39
CA PHE A 56 -6.08 13.34 3.25
C PHE A 56 -5.74 13.64 1.77
N PRO A 57 -6.75 13.71 0.88
CA PRO A 57 -6.54 13.89 -0.55
C PRO A 57 -6.09 15.32 -0.93
N ASP A 58 -6.34 16.31 -0.07
CA ASP A 58 -5.94 17.70 -0.29
C ASP A 58 -4.51 17.95 0.20
N TRP A 59 -3.55 17.54 -0.61
CA TRP A 59 -2.10 17.68 -0.34
C TRP A 59 -1.50 19.01 -0.83
N LYS A 60 -2.30 19.94 -1.34
CA LYS A 60 -1.81 21.25 -1.80
C LYS A 60 -1.63 22.15 -0.57
N GLN A 61 -0.39 22.29 -0.11
CA GLN A 61 0.05 23.48 0.64
C GLN A 61 0.36 24.62 -0.32
#